data_AF-S3JY26-F1
#
_entry.id   AF-S3JY26-F1
#
_cell.length_a   1.000
_cell.length_b   1.000
_cell.length_c   1.000
_cell.angle_alpha   90.00
_cell.angle_beta   90.00
_cell.angle_gamma   90.00
#
_symmetry.space_group_name_H-M   'P 1'
#
loop_
_entity.id
_entity.type
_entity.pdbx_description
1 polymer ?
#
loop_
_entity_poly.entity_id
_entity_poly.type
_entity_poly.pdbx_seq_one_letter_code
_entity_poly.pdbx_strand_id
1 'polypeptide(L)'
;MNQSTEIEVKNLDHLGLVARIIDEIGIVEIINEQVSIERGEIVTAGQVVKAIILNGLGFVSRILYLPISVKMASINKVNKIIFV
;
A
#
# COMPACT_ATOMS: atom_id res chain seq x y z
N MET A 1 -39.13 9.85 -9.80
CA MET A 1 -37.89 9.23 -10.29
C MET A 1 -37.13 8.71 -9.06
N ASN A 2 -37.29 7.43 -8.70
CA ASN A 2 -36.51 6.84 -7.62
C ASN A 2 -35.22 6.29 -8.23
N GLN A 3 -34.10 6.96 -7.96
CA GLN A 3 -32.79 6.41 -8.26
C GLN A 3 -32.49 5.34 -7.21
N SER A 4 -32.67 4.08 -7.58
CA SER A 4 -32.18 2.95 -6.80
C SER A 4 -30.65 3.02 -6.80
N THR A 5 -30.03 3.45 -5.70
CA THR A 5 -28.58 3.33 -5.52
C THR A 5 -28.24 1.85 -5.48
N GLU A 6 -27.57 1.37 -6.53
CA GLU A 6 -27.04 0.02 -6.62
C GLU A 6 -25.94 -0.14 -5.56
N ILE A 7 -26.22 -0.92 -4.51
CA ILE A 7 -25.25 -1.21 -3.45
C ILE A 7 -24.40 -2.39 -3.93
N GLU A 8 -23.16 -2.11 -4.33
CA GLU A 8 -22.20 -3.14 -4.69
C GLU A 8 -21.53 -3.69 -3.42
N VAL A 9 -21.86 -4.93 -3.05
CA VAL A 9 -21.21 -5.64 -1.94
C VAL A 9 -20.04 -6.45 -2.47
N LYS A 10 -18.82 -6.07 -2.07
CA LYS A 10 -17.60 -6.81 -2.40
C LYS A 10 -17.08 -7.55 -1.18
N ASN A 11 -16.90 -8.87 -1.30
CA ASN A 11 -16.16 -9.65 -0.30
C ASN A 11 -14.67 -9.32 -0.43
N LEU A 12 -14.09 -8.76 0.62
CA LEU A 12 -12.67 -8.41 0.66
C LEU A 12 -11.80 -9.51 1.31
N ASP A 13 -12.43 -10.60 1.74
CA ASP A 13 -11.83 -11.75 2.42
C ASP A 13 -10.81 -11.34 3.51
N HIS A 14 -9.72 -12.09 3.65
CA HIS A 14 -8.70 -11.83 4.66
C HIS A 14 -7.86 -10.59 4.35
N LEU A 15 -7.69 -10.24 3.07
CA LEU A 15 -6.89 -9.08 2.66
C LEU A 15 -7.52 -7.77 3.13
N GLY A 16 -8.85 -7.65 3.04
CA GLY A 16 -9.58 -6.47 3.52
C GLY A 16 -9.50 -6.30 5.04
N LEU A 17 -9.58 -7.40 5.79
CA LEU A 17 -9.42 -7.37 7.25
C LEU A 17 -8.01 -6.93 7.65
N VAL A 18 -6.98 -7.52 7.03
CA VAL A 18 -5.59 -7.17 7.33
C VAL A 18 -5.27 -5.73 6.90
N ALA A 19 -5.74 -5.29 5.73
CA ALA A 19 -5.57 -3.91 5.28
C ALA A 19 -6.21 -2.92 6.25
N ARG A 20 -7.43 -3.22 6.73
CA ARG A 20 -8.13 -2.41 7.72
C ARG A 20 -7.41 -2.38 9.07
N ILE A 21 -6.86 -3.50 9.53
CA ILE A 21 -6.06 -3.53 10.77
C ILE A 21 -4.79 -2.67 10.61
N ILE A 22 -4.11 -2.73 9.46
CA ILE A 22 -2.94 -1.88 9.19
C ILE A 22 -3.32 -0.39 9.24
N ASP A 23 -4.49 -0.02 8.71
CA ASP A 23 -5.05 1.33 8.81
C ASP A 23 -5.41 1.72 10.26
N GLU A 24 -6.06 0.83 11.00
CA GLU A 24 -6.45 1.08 12.39
C GLU A 24 -5.24 1.26 13.33
N ILE A 25 -4.11 0.59 13.05
CA ILE A 25 -2.86 0.75 13.82
C ILE A 25 -2.14 2.06 13.47
N GLY A 26 -2.45 2.69 12.32
CA GLY A 26 -1.84 3.96 11.92
C GLY A 26 -0.43 3.84 11.35
N ILE A 27 -0.05 2.65 10.85
CA ILE A 27 1.32 2.39 10.34
C ILE A 27 1.63 3.30 9.14
N VAL A 28 0.64 3.56 8.28
CA VAL A 28 0.82 4.38 7.07
C VAL A 28 1.19 5.81 7.45
N GLU A 29 0.49 6.35 8.43
CA GLU A 29 0.64 7.72 8.93
C GLU A 29 2.00 7.89 9.58
N ILE A 30 2.37 6.98 10.49
CA ILE A 30 3.68 6.99 11.15
C ILE A 30 4.80 6.98 10.11
N ILE A 31 4.72 6.13 9.09
CA ILE A 31 5.74 6.05 8.05
C ILE A 31 5.78 7.33 7.21
N ASN A 32 4.63 7.88 6.85
CA ASN A 32 4.55 9.14 6.10
C ASN A 32 5.05 10.35 6.91
N GLU A 33 5.00 10.30 8.25
CA GLU A 33 5.61 11.32 9.10
C GLU A 33 7.13 11.20 9.15
N GLN A 34 7.66 9.97 9.14
CA GLN A 34 9.10 9.72 9.13
C GLN A 34 9.74 9.93 7.75
N VAL A 35 8.99 9.67 6.68
CA VAL A 35 9.41 9.83 5.29
C VAL A 35 8.65 11.00 4.69
N SER A 36 9.31 12.16 4.55
CA SER A 36 8.69 13.34 3.96
C SER A 36 8.07 13.04 2.60
N ILE A 37 6.79 13.40 2.44
CA ILE A 37 6.05 13.23 1.19
C ILE A 37 6.54 14.27 0.17
N GLU A 38 7.07 13.81 -0.97
CA GLU A 38 7.57 14.69 -2.05
C GLU A 38 6.44 15.04 -3.05
N ARG A 39 6.44 16.27 -3.59
CA ARG A 39 5.48 16.64 -4.65
C ARG A 39 5.78 15.86 -5.92
N GLY A 40 4.82 15.04 -6.35
CA GLY A 40 4.96 14.18 -7.53
C GLY A 40 4.96 12.68 -7.21
N GLU A 41 4.89 12.30 -5.94
CA GLU A 41 4.67 10.91 -5.54
C GLU A 41 3.25 10.45 -5.93
N ILE A 42 3.17 9.31 -6.63
CA ILE A 42 1.90 8.68 -7.03
C ILE A 42 1.32 7.85 -5.86
N VAL A 43 2.21 7.32 -5.02
CA VAL A 43 1.89 6.53 -3.81
C VAL A 43 2.87 6.92 -2.72
N THR A 44 2.40 6.99 -1.47
CA THR A 44 3.26 7.38 -0.34
C THR A 44 4.09 6.19 0.17
N ALA A 45 5.17 6.47 0.90
CA ALA A 45 5.99 5.42 1.53
C ALA A 45 5.17 4.51 2.46
N GLY A 46 4.25 5.05 3.25
CA GLY A 46 3.35 4.26 4.10
C GLY A 46 2.44 3.33 3.29
N GLN A 47 1.92 3.78 2.14
CA GLN A 47 1.11 2.94 1.26
C GLN A 47 1.92 1.81 0.64
N VAL A 48 3.18 2.06 0.29
CA VAL A 48 4.10 1.03 -0.17
C VAL A 48 4.36 -0.02 0.90
N VAL A 49 4.61 0.38 2.15
CA VAL A 49 4.83 -0.57 3.24
C VAL A 49 3.57 -1.38 3.52
N LYS A 50 2.37 -0.77 3.48
CA LYS A 50 1.12 -1.53 3.55
C LYS A 50 1.05 -2.60 2.45
N ALA A 51 1.39 -2.24 1.21
CA ALA A 51 1.38 -3.19 0.09
C ALA A 51 2.41 -4.33 0.28
N ILE A 52 3.59 -4.03 0.81
CA ILE A 52 4.62 -5.04 1.14
C ILE A 52 4.13 -5.98 2.23
N ILE A 53 3.51 -5.47 3.30
CA ILE A 53 2.97 -6.32 4.38
C ILE A 53 1.88 -7.25 3.83
N LEU A 54 0.94 -6.70 3.05
CA LEU A 54 -0.13 -7.48 2.44
C LEU A 54 0.41 -8.55 1.47
N ASN A 55 1.49 -8.25 0.76
CA ASN A 55 2.16 -9.18 -0.13
C ASN A 55 2.94 -10.27 0.63
N GLY A 56 3.74 -9.87 1.63
CA GLY A 56 4.59 -10.76 2.43
C GLY A 56 3.84 -11.70 3.37
N LEU A 57 2.59 -11.38 3.73
CA LEU A 57 1.69 -12.29 4.44
C LEU A 57 1.08 -13.39 3.54
N GLY A 58 1.45 -13.43 2.26
CA GLY A 58 1.02 -14.48 1.33
C GLY A 58 -0.41 -14.30 0.78
N PHE A 59 -1.09 -13.20 1.12
CA PHE A 59 -2.43 -12.90 0.61
C PHE A 59 -2.43 -12.44 -0.85
N VAL A 60 -1.27 -12.05 -1.39
CA VAL A 60 -1.09 -11.66 -2.80
C VAL A 60 -0.02 -12.53 -3.43
N SER A 61 -0.40 -13.52 -4.22
CA SER A 61 0.52 -14.46 -4.90
C SER A 61 1.22 -13.87 -6.13
N ARG A 62 1.44 -12.55 -6.16
CA ARG A 62 1.94 -11.82 -7.34
C ARG A 62 3.09 -10.91 -6.94
N ILE A 63 4.12 -10.84 -7.79
CA ILE A 63 5.29 -9.98 -7.59
C ILE A 63 4.84 -8.52 -7.47
N LEU A 64 5.28 -7.85 -6.40
CA LEU A 64 4.97 -6.43 -6.16
C LEU A 64 5.97 -5.55 -6.93
N TYR A 65 5.48 -4.86 -7.96
CA TYR A 65 6.25 -3.86 -8.69
C TYR A 65 5.99 -2.46 -8.11
N LEU A 66 7.00 -1.86 -7.49
CA LEU A 66 6.89 -0.53 -6.91
C LEU A 66 7.42 0.54 -7.89
N PRO A 67 6.68 1.64 -8.10
CA PRO A 67 7.15 2.73 -8.94
C PRO A 67 8.37 3.42 -8.31
N ILE A 68 9.33 3.79 -9.14
CA ILE A 68 10.66 4.28 -8.74
C ILE A 68 10.64 5.62 -7.99
N SER A 69 9.48 6.30 -7.98
CA SER A 69 9.29 7.60 -7.33
C SER A 69 9.15 7.50 -5.81
N VAL A 70 8.96 6.31 -5.24
CA VAL A 70 9.00 6.13 -3.78
C VAL A 70 10.45 5.96 -3.37
N LYS A 71 11.09 7.04 -2.90
CA LYS A 71 12.38 6.93 -2.20
C LYS A 71 12.14 6.26 -0.87
N MET A 72 12.18 4.93 -0.87
CA MET A 72 12.41 4.18 0.36
C MET A 72 13.78 4.60 0.90
N ALA A 73 13.85 5.04 2.16
CA ALA A 73 15.04 5.58 2.80
C ALA A 73 16.33 4.84 2.37
N SER A 74 17.16 5.54 1.60
CA SER A 74 18.56 5.23 1.25
C SER A 74 18.94 3.75 1.23
N ILE A 75 18.68 3.06 0.12
CA ILE A 75 19.50 1.92 -0.31
C ILE A 75 19.98 2.23 -1.74
N ASN A 76 21.31 2.30 -1.88
CA ASN A 76 22.04 2.74 -3.06
C ASN A 76 21.49 2.24 -4.40
N LYS A 77 20.96 3.18 -5.19
CA LYS A 77 21.23 3.40 -6.62
C LYS A 77 21.52 2.16 -7.50
N VAL A 78 20.61 1.18 -7.59
CA VAL A 78 20.50 0.32 -8.79
C VAL A 78 19.05 -0.17 -8.95
N ASN A 79 18.45 0.14 -10.10
CA ASN A 79 17.33 -0.52 -10.79
C ASN A 79 16.38 -1.44 -10.00
N LYS A 80 15.08 -1.08 -10.02
CA LYS A 80 13.91 -1.94 -9.71
C LYS A 80 14.08 -2.81 -8.47
N ILE A 81 13.62 -2.31 -7.33
CA ILE A 81 13.45 -3.14 -6.14
C ILE A 81 12.26 -4.06 -6.38
N ILE A 82 12.56 -5.32 -6.72
CA ILE A 82 11.61 -6.44 -6.73
C ILE A 82 11.64 -7.00 -5.31
N PHE A 83 10.55 -6.82 -4.56
CA PHE A 83 10.36 -7.58 -3.33
C PHE A 83 9.74 -8.94 -3.73
N VAL A 84 10.48 -10.00 -3.44
CA VAL A 84 10.08 -11.40 -3.66
C VAL A 84 9.27 -11.88 -2.47
#